data_AF-A0A0X8GMK7-F1
#
_entry.id   AF-A0A0X8GMK7-F1
#
_cell.length_a   1.000
_cell.length_b   1.000
_cell.length_c   1.000
_cell.angle_alpha   90.00
_cell.angle_beta   90.00
_cell.angle_gamma   90.00
#
_symmetry.space_group_name_H-M   'P 1'
#
loop_
_entity.id
_entity.type
_entity.pdbx_description
1 polymer ?
#
loop_
_entity_poly.entity_id
_entity_poly.type
_entity_poly.pdbx_seq_one_letter_code
_entity_poly.pdbx_strand_id
1 'polypeptide(L)'
;MFIKEGWTVEDLTEDYGEDFFVRIFEQGTATPFGFFVQSKATNSMERYLSTDATHISYPVTTKHLEHWNRFWEPIVLVIFDANTGIVYWRIIQNWMEQQSEQRLNQLRKQTTASVRIPVKNVLDDAGVVKLRDMTVMRFNRFENEQEGANHLINCLKENIGLDISYDAQDGILVIPNGEFVSSPDGGASTIFFGKTLVMIEKTYGVRPYI
;
A
#
# COMPACT_ATOMS: atom_id res chain seq x y z
N MET A 1 16.06 -2.59 -17.51
CA MET A 1 15.14 -1.48 -17.81
C MET A 1 15.30 -0.33 -16.81
N PHE A 2 15.05 -0.52 -15.52
CA PHE A 2 15.22 0.54 -14.51
C PHE A 2 16.62 1.20 -14.51
N ILE A 3 17.68 0.42 -14.74
CA ILE A 3 19.05 0.94 -14.86
C ILE A 3 19.19 1.95 -16.02
N LYS A 4 18.45 1.77 -17.13
CA LYS A 4 18.45 2.70 -18.28
C LYS A 4 17.94 4.09 -17.86
N GLU A 5 17.06 4.13 -16.86
CA GLU A 5 16.44 5.34 -16.31
C GLU A 5 17.29 6.00 -15.22
N GLY A 6 18.50 5.46 -14.98
CA GLY A 6 19.39 5.92 -13.91
C GLY A 6 18.98 5.46 -12.51
N TRP A 7 18.00 4.56 -12.39
CA TRP A 7 17.58 4.00 -11.10
C TRP A 7 18.46 2.83 -10.68
N THR A 8 18.55 2.58 -9.38
CA THR A 8 19.30 1.44 -8.84
C THR A 8 18.37 0.26 -8.59
N VAL A 9 18.89 -0.95 -8.80
CA VAL A 9 18.20 -2.22 -8.52
C VAL A 9 19.08 -2.99 -7.55
N GLU A 10 18.52 -3.35 -6.41
CA GLU A 10 19.15 -4.16 -5.38
C GLU A 10 18.46 -5.53 -5.37
N ASP A 11 19.22 -6.60 -5.56
CA ASP A 11 18.72 -7.96 -5.45
C ASP A 11 18.47 -8.30 -3.98
N LEU A 12 17.28 -8.82 -3.66
CA LEU A 12 16.95 -9.29 -2.33
C LEU A 12 17.38 -10.75 -2.20
N THR A 13 18.38 -11.01 -1.36
CA THR A 13 19.01 -12.34 -1.23
C THR A 13 18.20 -13.32 -0.38
N GLU A 14 17.25 -12.82 0.40
CA GLU A 14 16.38 -13.61 1.26
C GLU A 14 14.98 -13.72 0.62
N ASP A 15 14.42 -14.94 0.59
CA ASP A 15 13.09 -15.19 0.00
C ASP A 15 11.97 -14.76 0.96
N TYR A 16 11.70 -13.46 0.98
CA TYR A 16 10.54 -12.89 1.68
C TYR A 16 9.31 -12.73 0.78
N GLY A 17 9.43 -13.07 -0.51
CA GLY A 17 8.38 -12.93 -1.51
C GLY A 17 8.55 -11.73 -2.45
N GLU A 18 9.64 -10.97 -2.34
CA GLU A 18 10.06 -9.94 -3.29
C GLU A 18 11.44 -10.29 -3.85
N ASP A 19 11.68 -10.02 -5.13
CA ASP A 19 12.94 -10.36 -5.79
C ASP A 19 13.92 -9.16 -5.79
N PHE A 20 13.40 -7.94 -5.92
CA PHE A 20 14.22 -6.73 -6.07
C PHE A 20 13.66 -5.56 -5.27
N PHE A 21 14.55 -4.68 -4.83
CA PHE A 21 14.22 -3.33 -4.41
C PHE A 21 14.77 -2.32 -5.42
N VAL A 22 13.93 -1.37 -5.83
CA VAL A 22 14.30 -0.33 -6.82
C VAL A 22 14.24 1.03 -6.15
N ARG A 23 15.34 1.78 -6.20
CA ARG A 23 15.37 3.19 -5.77
C ARG A 23 15.30 4.11 -6.97
N ILE A 24 14.43 5.10 -6.88
CA ILE A 24 14.23 6.11 -7.92
C ILE A 24 15.27 7.21 -7.73
N PHE A 25 15.97 7.52 -8.81
CA PHE A 25 16.91 8.63 -8.88
C PHE A 25 16.39 9.63 -9.90
N GLU A 26 16.62 10.91 -9.63
CA GLU A 26 16.35 12.00 -10.57
C GLU A 26 17.62 12.80 -10.79
N GLN A 27 18.04 12.90 -12.05
CA GLN A 27 19.26 13.62 -12.45
C GLN A 27 20.52 13.18 -11.64
N GLY A 28 20.62 11.89 -11.33
CA GLY A 28 21.73 11.33 -10.55
C GLY A 28 21.64 11.56 -9.05
N THR A 29 20.56 12.18 -8.56
CA THR A 29 20.30 12.39 -7.12
C THR A 29 19.31 11.36 -6.61
N ALA A 30 19.61 10.75 -5.46
CA ALA A 30 18.69 9.82 -4.81
C ALA A 30 17.43 10.56 -4.35
N THR A 31 16.26 10.00 -4.67
CA THR A 31 14.98 10.48 -4.14
C THR A 31 14.58 9.63 -2.92
N PRO A 32 13.61 10.06 -2.09
CA PRO A 32 13.04 9.20 -1.05
C PRO A 32 12.17 8.07 -1.62
N PHE A 33 11.94 8.03 -2.94
CA PHE A 33 10.99 7.10 -3.55
C PHE A 33 11.66 5.78 -3.94
N GLY A 34 11.02 4.68 -3.58
CA GLY A 34 11.42 3.33 -3.95
C GLY A 34 10.24 2.38 -3.95
N PHE A 35 10.43 1.22 -4.56
CA PHE A 35 9.40 0.17 -4.60
C PHE A 35 10.05 -1.21 -4.67
N PHE A 36 9.36 -2.21 -4.15
CA PHE A 36 9.75 -3.60 -4.31
C PHE A 36 9.13 -4.19 -5.57
N VAL A 37 9.79 -5.21 -6.12
CA VAL A 37 9.34 -5.93 -7.31
C VAL A 37 9.28 -7.41 -6.99
N GLN A 38 8.15 -8.03 -7.29
CA GLN A 38 8.06 -9.47 -7.49
C GLN A 38 7.90 -9.72 -8.99
N SER A 39 8.87 -10.40 -9.57
CA SER A 39 8.90 -10.82 -10.97
C SER A 39 8.40 -12.26 -11.12
N LYS A 40 7.63 -12.48 -12.18
CA LYS A 40 7.23 -13.82 -12.65
C LYS A 40 7.38 -13.88 -14.16
N ALA A 41 8.04 -14.91 -14.67
CA ALA A 41 8.15 -15.17 -16.10
C ALA A 41 7.16 -16.26 -16.53
N THR A 42 6.62 -16.14 -17.74
CA THR A 42 5.80 -17.18 -18.36
C THR A 42 6.05 -17.28 -19.86
N ASN A 43 5.98 -18.50 -20.39
CA ASN A 43 5.99 -18.79 -21.82
C ASN A 43 4.59 -19.10 -22.38
N SER A 44 3.55 -18.96 -21.56
CA SER A 44 2.16 -19.30 -21.89
C SER A 44 1.22 -18.16 -21.47
N MET A 45 1.50 -16.94 -21.92
CA MET A 45 0.78 -15.73 -21.53
C MET A 45 -0.71 -15.81 -21.84
N GLU A 46 -1.07 -16.46 -22.94
CA GLU A 46 -2.44 -16.68 -23.41
C GLU A 46 -3.32 -17.41 -22.38
N ARG A 47 -2.73 -18.21 -21.48
CA ARG A 47 -3.46 -18.90 -20.40
C ARG A 47 -3.95 -17.96 -19.32
N TYR A 48 -3.28 -16.83 -19.15
CA TYR A 48 -3.62 -15.83 -18.15
C TYR A 48 -4.41 -14.66 -18.74
N LEU A 49 -4.41 -14.51 -20.07
CA LEU A 49 -5.14 -13.45 -20.73
C LEU A 49 -6.65 -13.64 -20.58
N SER A 50 -7.35 -12.57 -20.23
CA SER A 50 -8.81 -12.56 -20.16
C SER A 50 -9.44 -12.81 -21.53
N THR A 51 -10.68 -13.33 -21.55
CA THR A 51 -11.40 -13.65 -22.81
C THR A 51 -11.57 -12.44 -23.73
N ASP A 52 -11.69 -11.24 -23.16
CA ASP A 52 -11.79 -9.96 -23.87
C ASP A 52 -10.42 -9.30 -24.14
N ALA A 53 -9.33 -9.96 -23.77
CA ALA A 53 -7.94 -9.49 -23.90
C ALA A 53 -7.66 -8.13 -23.23
N THR A 54 -8.43 -7.72 -22.22
CA THR A 54 -8.24 -6.43 -21.53
C THR A 54 -7.27 -6.49 -20.35
N HIS A 55 -7.06 -7.69 -19.77
CA HIS A 55 -6.18 -7.87 -18.63
C HIS A 55 -5.59 -9.28 -18.57
N ILE A 56 -4.45 -9.38 -17.90
CA ILE A 56 -3.83 -10.62 -17.47
C ILE A 56 -4.35 -10.94 -16.06
N SER A 57 -4.86 -12.15 -15.88
CA SER A 57 -5.40 -12.69 -14.64
C SER A 57 -4.41 -13.66 -14.02
N TYR A 58 -3.45 -13.14 -13.26
CA TYR A 58 -2.34 -13.94 -12.72
C TYR A 58 -2.65 -14.43 -11.29
N PRO A 59 -2.54 -15.74 -10.99
CA PRO A 59 -2.79 -16.27 -9.67
C PRO A 59 -1.67 -15.93 -8.69
N VAL A 60 -2.03 -15.37 -7.53
CA VAL A 60 -1.13 -15.05 -6.43
C VAL A 60 -1.67 -15.67 -5.15
N THR A 61 -0.80 -16.16 -4.27
CA THR A 61 -1.26 -16.69 -2.98
C THR A 61 -1.83 -15.55 -2.12
N THR A 62 -2.91 -15.84 -1.40
CA THR A 62 -3.53 -14.83 -0.51
C THR A 62 -2.61 -14.44 0.63
N LYS A 63 -1.73 -15.36 1.07
CA LYS A 63 -0.64 -15.06 2.02
C LYS A 63 0.32 -13.99 1.50
N HIS A 64 0.74 -14.05 0.23
CA HIS A 64 1.59 -13.00 -0.35
C HIS A 64 0.83 -11.68 -0.47
N LEU A 65 -0.43 -11.70 -0.90
CA LEU A 65 -1.23 -10.48 -0.97
C LEU A 65 -1.39 -9.81 0.41
N GLU A 66 -1.62 -10.59 1.47
CA GLU A 66 -1.69 -10.10 2.84
C GLU A 66 -0.35 -9.57 3.36
N HIS A 67 0.75 -10.19 2.96
CA HIS A 67 2.11 -9.73 3.28
C HIS A 67 2.38 -8.39 2.59
N TRP A 68 2.26 -8.35 1.26
CA TRP A 68 2.51 -7.18 0.42
C TRP A 68 1.64 -5.98 0.78
N ASN A 69 0.38 -6.20 1.20
CA ASN A 69 -0.50 -5.11 1.60
C ASN A 69 -0.08 -4.40 2.90
N ARG A 70 0.90 -4.93 3.65
CA ARG A 70 1.43 -4.30 4.87
C ARG A 70 2.58 -3.32 4.59
N PHE A 71 3.14 -3.38 3.39
CA PHE A 71 4.27 -2.53 2.99
C PHE A 71 3.81 -1.11 2.73
N TRP A 72 4.67 -0.20 3.18
CA TRP A 72 4.54 1.21 2.90
C TRP A 72 4.85 1.46 1.42
N GLU A 73 6.04 1.04 1.01
CA GLU A 73 6.52 1.07 -0.36
C GLU A 73 5.59 0.26 -1.28
N PRO A 74 5.37 0.71 -2.52
CA PRO A 74 4.64 -0.10 -3.49
C PRO A 74 5.29 -1.47 -3.68
N ILE A 75 4.47 -2.52 -3.74
CA ILE A 75 4.88 -3.83 -4.25
C ILE A 75 4.40 -3.93 -5.69
N VAL A 76 5.33 -3.97 -6.63
CA VAL A 76 5.04 -4.08 -8.07
C VAL A 76 5.14 -5.54 -8.48
N LEU A 77 4.00 -6.13 -8.84
CA LEU A 77 3.99 -7.43 -9.50
C LEU A 77 4.28 -7.22 -10.98
N VAL A 78 5.32 -7.88 -11.47
CA VAL A 78 5.77 -7.84 -12.86
C VAL A 78 5.60 -9.22 -13.49
N ILE A 79 4.94 -9.29 -14.64
CA ILE A 79 4.81 -10.50 -15.44
C ILE A 79 5.57 -10.32 -16.75
N PHE A 80 6.63 -11.10 -16.93
CA PHE A 80 7.41 -11.15 -18.16
C PHE A 80 6.88 -12.23 -19.09
N ASP A 81 6.43 -11.83 -20.29
CA ASP A 81 6.14 -12.74 -21.39
C ASP A 81 7.44 -13.11 -22.11
N ALA A 82 7.90 -14.34 -21.90
CA ALA A 82 9.16 -14.82 -22.46
C ALA A 82 9.11 -14.96 -24.00
N ASN A 83 7.93 -15.07 -24.61
CA ASN A 83 7.80 -15.23 -26.05
C ASN A 83 7.90 -13.90 -26.79
N THR A 84 7.30 -12.85 -26.23
CA THR A 84 7.25 -11.51 -26.85
C THR A 84 8.30 -10.55 -26.29
N GLY A 85 8.88 -10.86 -25.12
CA GLY A 85 9.76 -9.96 -24.39
C GLY A 85 9.02 -8.83 -23.66
N ILE A 86 7.68 -8.82 -23.69
CA ILE A 86 6.87 -7.76 -23.08
C ILE A 86 6.77 -7.98 -21.58
N VAL A 87 6.91 -6.89 -20.83
CA VAL A 87 6.82 -6.86 -19.37
C VAL A 87 5.54 -6.13 -18.98
N TYR A 88 4.64 -6.79 -18.26
CA TYR A 88 3.41 -6.18 -17.74
C TYR A 88 3.53 -5.95 -16.24
N TRP A 89 2.87 -4.92 -15.71
CA TRP A 89 3.02 -4.57 -14.29
C TRP A 89 1.75 -4.08 -13.59
N ARG A 90 1.70 -4.30 -12.27
CA ARG A 90 0.64 -3.78 -11.40
C ARG A 90 1.17 -3.55 -9.98
N ILE A 91 0.85 -2.39 -9.41
CA ILE A 91 1.00 -2.18 -7.96
C ILE A 91 -0.10 -2.96 -7.25
N ILE A 92 0.31 -3.90 -6.39
CA ILE A 92 -0.60 -4.81 -5.68
C ILE A 92 -1.55 -4.04 -4.79
N GLN A 93 -1.06 -3.06 -4.03
CA GLN A 93 -1.88 -2.29 -3.10
C GLN A 93 -2.99 -1.52 -3.84
N ASN A 94 -2.69 -0.91 -4.99
CA ASN A 94 -3.71 -0.26 -5.82
C ASN A 94 -4.73 -1.25 -6.41
N TRP A 95 -4.37 -2.53 -6.58
CA TRP A 95 -5.36 -3.55 -6.96
C TRP A 95 -6.23 -3.95 -5.76
N MET A 96 -5.65 -4.10 -4.57
CA MET A 96 -6.36 -4.41 -3.33
C MET A 96 -7.38 -3.31 -2.96
N GLU A 97 -6.98 -2.04 -3.07
CA GLU A 97 -7.82 -0.87 -2.79
C GLU A 97 -9.03 -0.76 -3.74
N GLN A 98 -8.97 -1.39 -4.91
CA GLN A 98 -10.08 -1.42 -5.88
C GLN A 98 -11.09 -2.55 -5.63
N GLN A 99 -10.83 -3.43 -4.66
CA GLN A 99 -11.74 -4.53 -4.32
C GLN A 99 -12.81 -4.06 -3.33
N SER A 100 -14.04 -4.55 -3.48
CA SER A 100 -15.07 -4.34 -2.46
C SER A 100 -14.73 -5.08 -1.16
N GLU A 101 -15.24 -4.61 -0.02
CA GLU A 101 -15.06 -5.30 1.27
C GLU A 101 -15.53 -6.76 1.22
N GLN A 102 -16.66 -7.02 0.55
CA GLN A 102 -17.16 -8.37 0.33
C GLN A 102 -16.14 -9.25 -0.40
N ARG A 103 -15.49 -8.70 -1.44
CA ARG A 103 -14.47 -9.40 -2.20
C ARG A 103 -13.24 -9.67 -1.33
N LEU A 104 -12.76 -8.67 -0.58
CA LEU A 104 -11.62 -8.83 0.34
C LEU A 104 -11.89 -9.92 1.40
N ASN A 105 -13.11 -9.96 1.95
CA ASN A 105 -13.52 -11.00 2.90
C ASN A 105 -13.56 -12.40 2.28
N GLN A 106 -13.88 -12.52 0.99
CA GLN A 106 -13.78 -13.79 0.27
C GLN A 106 -12.32 -14.18 0.04
N LEU A 107 -11.46 -13.24 -0.35
CA LEU A 107 -10.03 -13.52 -0.59
C LEU A 107 -9.36 -14.13 0.65
N ARG A 108 -9.69 -13.64 1.85
CA ARG A 108 -9.18 -14.19 3.13
C ARG A 108 -9.53 -15.67 3.36
N LYS A 109 -10.52 -16.22 2.64
CA LYS A 109 -10.94 -17.63 2.74
C LYS A 109 -10.33 -18.51 1.63
N GLN A 110 -9.67 -17.90 0.64
CA GLN A 110 -9.06 -18.61 -0.49
C GLN A 110 -7.56 -18.79 -0.26
N THR A 111 -6.96 -19.80 -0.88
CA THR A 111 -5.49 -19.98 -0.89
C THR A 111 -4.82 -19.11 -1.96
N THR A 112 -5.54 -18.86 -3.06
CA THR A 112 -5.07 -18.07 -4.19
C THR A 112 -6.14 -17.09 -4.66
N ALA A 113 -5.68 -15.98 -5.24
CA ALA A 113 -6.50 -14.94 -5.84
C ALA A 113 -5.89 -14.51 -7.17
N SER A 114 -6.75 -14.27 -8.16
CA SER A 114 -6.29 -13.76 -9.45
C SER A 114 -6.17 -12.25 -9.43
N VAL A 115 -4.94 -11.75 -9.47
CA VAL A 115 -4.64 -10.32 -9.63
C VAL A 115 -4.85 -9.94 -11.09
N ARG A 116 -5.62 -8.86 -11.31
CA ARG A 116 -5.91 -8.34 -12.65
C ARG A 116 -4.91 -7.26 -13.03
N ILE A 117 -4.10 -7.53 -14.04
CA ILE A 117 -3.05 -6.66 -14.56
C ILE A 117 -3.51 -6.16 -15.93
N PRO A 118 -3.85 -4.86 -16.09
CA PRO A 118 -4.28 -4.34 -17.38
C PRO A 118 -3.22 -4.56 -18.47
N VAL A 119 -3.59 -5.03 -19.66
CA VAL A 119 -2.61 -5.24 -20.76
C VAL A 119 -1.95 -3.94 -21.21
N LYS A 120 -2.60 -2.80 -20.96
CA LYS A 120 -2.04 -1.46 -21.20
C LYS A 120 -0.95 -1.04 -20.20
N ASN A 121 -0.79 -1.76 -19.10
CA ASN A 121 0.30 -1.52 -18.16
C ASN A 121 1.54 -2.30 -18.61
N VAL A 122 2.11 -1.86 -19.73
CA VAL A 122 3.41 -2.34 -20.20
C VAL A 122 4.50 -1.55 -19.48
N LEU A 123 5.59 -2.21 -19.14
CA LEU A 123 6.79 -1.58 -18.63
C LEU A 123 7.67 -1.24 -19.84
N ASP A 124 7.28 -0.19 -20.56
CA ASP A 124 8.07 0.52 -21.56
C ASP A 124 8.49 1.90 -21.00
N ASP A 125 9.13 2.76 -21.82
CA ASP A 125 9.59 4.07 -21.35
C ASP A 125 8.45 4.90 -20.73
N ALA A 126 7.24 4.87 -21.32
CA ALA A 126 6.06 5.54 -20.75
C ALA A 126 5.53 4.83 -19.49
N GLY A 127 5.59 3.50 -19.47
CA GLY A 127 5.23 2.65 -18.33
C GLY A 127 6.08 2.92 -17.10
N VAL A 128 7.38 3.15 -17.25
CA VAL A 128 8.28 3.54 -16.16
C VAL A 128 7.88 4.89 -15.60
N VAL A 129 7.66 5.90 -16.45
CA VAL A 129 7.22 7.24 -15.98
C VAL A 129 5.92 7.12 -15.20
N LYS A 130 4.95 6.37 -15.72
CA LYS A 130 3.69 6.10 -15.01
C LYS A 130 3.90 5.38 -13.69
N LEU A 131 4.79 4.37 -13.63
CA LEU A 131 5.11 3.67 -12.41
C LEU A 131 5.76 4.61 -11.39
N ARG A 132 6.70 5.47 -11.81
CA ARG A 132 7.30 6.51 -10.97
C ARG A 132 6.22 7.39 -10.36
N ASP A 133 5.34 7.95 -11.19
CA ASP A 133 4.31 8.87 -10.74
C ASP A 133 3.34 8.20 -9.76
N MET A 134 3.00 6.92 -10.00
CA MET A 134 2.18 6.13 -9.07
C MET A 134 2.89 5.84 -7.75
N THR A 135 4.21 5.61 -7.77
CA THR A 135 5.03 5.47 -6.56
C THR A 135 5.03 6.78 -5.78
N VAL A 136 5.34 7.91 -6.43
CA VAL A 136 5.35 9.24 -5.80
C VAL A 136 3.99 9.57 -5.18
N MET A 137 2.89 9.37 -5.92
CA MET A 137 1.54 9.58 -5.41
C MET A 137 1.24 8.74 -4.17
N ARG A 138 1.72 7.49 -4.11
CA ARG A 138 1.53 6.64 -2.94
C ARG A 138 2.29 7.16 -1.72
N PHE A 139 3.53 7.60 -1.89
CA PHE A 139 4.31 8.20 -0.80
C PHE A 139 3.64 9.49 -0.29
N ASN A 140 3.24 10.37 -1.20
CA ASN A 140 2.60 11.63 -0.85
C ASN A 140 1.23 11.45 -0.17
N ARG A 141 0.58 10.29 -0.35
CA ARG A 141 -0.70 10.01 0.32
C ARG A 141 -0.57 10.10 1.85
N PHE A 142 0.56 9.68 2.43
CA PHE A 142 0.78 9.82 3.88
C PHE A 142 0.84 11.25 4.32
N GLU A 143 1.72 12.02 3.66
CA GLU A 143 1.96 13.42 3.99
C GLU A 143 0.65 14.19 3.85
N ASN A 144 -0.11 13.93 2.78
CA ASN A 144 -1.41 14.55 2.57
C ASN A 144 -2.47 14.10 3.60
N GLU A 145 -2.51 12.82 3.99
CA GLU A 145 -3.42 12.33 5.03
C GLU A 145 -3.07 12.91 6.40
N GLN A 146 -1.79 13.02 6.72
CA GLN A 146 -1.27 13.60 7.96
C GLN A 146 -1.52 15.12 8.00
N GLU A 147 -1.20 15.84 6.93
CA GLU A 147 -1.47 17.27 6.80
C GLU A 147 -2.98 17.56 6.88
N GLY A 148 -3.79 16.76 6.19
CA GLY A 148 -5.26 16.86 6.26
C GLY A 148 -5.81 16.60 7.66
N ALA A 149 -5.29 15.58 8.36
CA ALA A 149 -5.66 15.29 9.74
C ALA A 149 -5.25 16.44 10.68
N ASN A 150 -4.03 16.98 10.53
CA ASN A 150 -3.55 18.11 11.31
C ASN A 150 -4.40 19.37 11.09
N HIS A 151 -4.78 19.65 9.84
CA HIS A 151 -5.69 20.75 9.54
C HIS A 151 -7.05 20.58 10.20
N LEU A 152 -7.63 19.38 10.15
CA LEU A 152 -8.90 19.09 10.82
C LEU A 152 -8.79 19.27 12.33
N ILE A 153 -7.71 18.77 12.94
CA ILE A 153 -7.45 18.91 14.38
C ILE A 153 -7.35 20.38 14.78
N ASN A 154 -6.61 21.19 14.02
CA ASN A 154 -6.51 22.62 14.26
C ASN A 154 -7.87 23.31 14.12
N CYS A 155 -8.66 22.97 13.10
CA CYS A 155 -10.02 23.48 12.97
C CYS A 155 -10.90 23.12 14.17
N LEU A 156 -10.82 21.89 14.68
CA LEU A 156 -11.57 21.45 15.86
C LEU A 156 -11.12 22.22 17.12
N LYS A 157 -9.82 22.43 17.29
CA LYS A 157 -9.27 23.24 18.37
C LYS A 157 -9.74 24.69 18.31
N GLU A 158 -9.66 25.32 17.15
CA GLU A 158 -10.00 26.74 16.96
C GLU A 158 -11.49 27.01 17.06
N ASN A 159 -12.34 26.14 16.49
CA ASN A 159 -13.77 26.42 16.38
C ASN A 159 -14.59 25.88 17.55
N ILE A 160 -14.13 24.79 18.18
CA ILE A 160 -14.90 24.11 19.22
C ILE A 160 -14.07 23.82 20.49
N GLY A 161 -12.83 24.32 20.57
CA GLY A 161 -11.95 24.17 21.74
C GLY A 161 -11.19 22.85 21.81
N LEU A 162 -11.60 21.84 21.04
CA LEU A 162 -11.17 20.46 21.21
C LEU A 162 -9.71 20.23 20.81
N ASP A 163 -8.84 20.06 21.82
CA ASP A 163 -7.40 19.82 21.63
C ASP A 163 -7.08 18.33 21.41
N ILE A 164 -7.33 17.85 20.19
CA ILE A 164 -7.04 16.47 19.78
C ILE A 164 -5.55 16.30 19.49
N SER A 165 -4.95 15.21 19.97
CA SER A 165 -3.63 14.75 19.50
C SER A 165 -3.78 13.53 18.61
N TYR A 166 -3.07 13.50 17.48
CA TYR A 166 -3.11 12.42 16.50
C TYR A 166 -1.70 12.03 16.10
N ASP A 167 -1.43 10.74 16.18
CA ASP A 167 -0.24 10.12 15.65
C ASP A 167 -0.64 9.10 14.57
N ALA A 168 -0.40 9.47 13.31
CA ALA A 168 -0.69 8.62 12.16
C ALA A 168 0.23 7.39 12.10
N GLN A 169 1.48 7.56 12.52
CA GLN A 169 2.51 6.51 12.47
C GLN A 169 2.19 5.42 13.49
N ASP A 170 1.82 5.84 14.70
CA ASP A 170 1.48 4.94 15.80
C ASP A 170 -0.02 4.61 15.88
N GLY A 171 -0.87 5.21 15.04
CA GLY A 171 -2.31 4.90 15.00
C GLY A 171 -3.03 5.22 16.32
N ILE A 172 -2.67 6.36 16.93
CA ILE A 172 -3.18 6.82 18.22
C ILE A 172 -3.95 8.13 18.02
N LEU A 173 -5.12 8.21 18.62
CA LEU A 173 -5.93 9.43 18.71
C LEU A 173 -6.23 9.68 20.18
N VAL A 174 -5.80 10.82 20.70
CA VAL A 174 -6.07 11.26 22.08
C VAL A 174 -7.05 12.41 22.04
N ILE A 175 -8.17 12.24 22.73
CA ILE A 175 -9.23 13.24 22.83
C ILE A 175 -9.36 13.60 24.31
N PRO A 176 -9.13 14.86 24.73
CA PRO A 176 -9.33 15.25 26.12
C PRO A 176 -10.81 15.10 26.50
N ASN A 177 -11.08 14.59 27.70
CA ASN A 177 -12.43 14.54 28.26
C ASN A 177 -12.71 15.88 28.95
N GLY A 178 -13.87 16.48 28.66
CA GLY A 178 -14.42 17.54 29.52
C GLY A 178 -14.68 18.91 28.90
N GLU A 179 -14.51 19.15 27.59
CA GLU A 179 -14.78 20.49 27.03
C GLU A 179 -16.20 20.69 26.46
N PHE A 180 -16.96 19.62 26.19
CA PHE A 180 -18.37 19.73 25.76
C PHE A 180 -19.39 19.35 26.84
N VAL A 181 -18.97 18.58 27.85
CA VAL A 181 -19.74 18.29 29.07
C VAL A 181 -18.70 18.18 30.18
N SER A 182 -18.86 18.97 31.25
CA SER A 182 -17.99 18.91 32.42
C SER A 182 -18.02 17.50 33.02
N SER A 183 -17.06 16.65 32.68
CA SER A 183 -16.74 15.46 33.49
C SER A 183 -15.99 15.99 34.72
N PRO A 184 -16.40 15.60 35.94
CA PRO A 184 -15.69 15.99 37.18
C PRO A 184 -14.23 15.51 37.25
N ASP A 185 -13.79 14.69 36.29
CA ASP A 185 -12.66 13.79 36.45
C ASP A 185 -11.42 14.24 35.66
N GLY A 186 -11.54 15.23 34.76
CA GLY A 186 -10.42 15.85 34.03
C GLY A 186 -9.54 14.88 33.21
N GLY A 187 -10.12 13.79 32.70
CA GLY A 187 -9.39 12.72 32.00
C GLY A 187 -9.16 12.96 30.50
N ALA A 188 -8.60 11.97 29.80
CA ALA A 188 -8.55 11.92 28.33
C ALA A 188 -8.99 10.53 27.84
N SER A 189 -9.75 10.50 26.75
CA SER A 189 -10.09 9.28 26.02
C SER A 189 -9.01 9.00 24.97
N THR A 190 -8.41 7.83 25.02
CA THR A 190 -7.44 7.38 24.02
C THR A 190 -8.08 6.31 23.14
N ILE A 191 -8.10 6.58 21.84
CA ILE A 191 -8.63 5.67 20.83
C ILE A 191 -7.47 5.11 20.05
N PHE A 192 -7.33 3.79 20.09
CA PHE A 192 -6.37 3.05 19.27
C PHE A 192 -7.05 2.57 17.99
N PHE A 193 -6.36 2.70 16.86
CA PHE A 193 -6.84 2.18 15.58
C PHE A 193 -5.66 1.60 14.77
N GLY A 194 -5.96 1.08 13.59
CA GLY A 194 -4.94 0.55 12.67
C GLY A 194 -4.08 -0.55 13.30
N LYS A 195 -2.76 -0.49 13.07
CA LYS A 195 -1.79 -1.51 13.52
C LYS A 195 -1.72 -1.62 15.05
N THR A 196 -1.87 -0.49 15.76
CA THR A 196 -1.77 -0.45 17.22
C THR A 196 -2.97 -1.08 17.90
N LEU A 197 -4.18 -0.89 17.38
CA LEU A 197 -5.35 -1.64 17.87
C LEU A 197 -5.17 -3.15 17.71
N VAL A 198 -4.69 -3.59 16.55
CA VAL A 198 -4.41 -5.02 16.29
C VAL A 198 -3.34 -5.58 17.23
N MET A 199 -2.33 -4.77 17.57
CA MET A 199 -1.30 -5.14 18.54
C MET A 199 -1.88 -5.30 19.95
N ILE A 200 -2.67 -4.33 20.41
CA ILE A 200 -3.33 -4.38 21.74
C ILE A 200 -4.25 -5.61 21.83
N GLU A 201 -5.06 -5.85 20.80
CA GLU A 201 -5.95 -7.02 20.73
C GLU A 201 -5.17 -8.35 20.81
N LYS A 202 -4.00 -8.44 20.14
CA LYS A 202 -3.14 -9.63 20.21
C LYS A 202 -2.48 -9.82 21.57
N THR A 203 -1.99 -8.75 22.18
CA THR A 203 -1.23 -8.81 23.43
C THR A 203 -2.13 -9.07 24.63
N TYR A 204 -3.31 -8.46 24.66
CA TYR A 204 -4.20 -8.51 25.83
C TYR A 204 -5.45 -9.37 25.62
N GLY A 205 -5.67 -9.89 24.40
CA GLY A 205 -6.81 -10.76 24.09
C GLY A 205 -8.18 -10.07 24.19
N VAL A 206 -8.20 -8.74 24.32
CA VAL A 206 -9.40 -7.93 24.46
C VAL A 206 -9.33 -6.74 23.53
N ARG A 207 -10.47 -6.39 22.94
CA ARG A 207 -10.64 -5.11 22.27
C ARG A 207 -10.87 -4.06 23.36
N PRO A 208 -9.99 -3.05 23.52
CA PRO A 208 -10.24 -2.00 24.49
C PRO A 208 -11.57 -1.34 24.13
N TYR A 209 -12.53 -1.42 25.05
CA TYR A 209 -13.78 -0.68 24.90
C TYR A 209 -13.48 0.80 25.10
N ILE A 210 -13.85 1.58 24.10
CA ILE A 210 -13.90 3.04 24.11
C ILE A 210 -15.09 3.46 24.96
#